data_AF-A0A1J3H0Q2-F1
#
_entry.id   AF-A0A1J3H0Q2-F1
#
_cell.length_a   1.000
_cell.length_b   1.000
_cell.length_c   1.000
_cell.angle_alpha   90.00
_cell.angle_beta   90.00
_cell.angle_gamma   90.00
#
_symmetry.space_group_name_H-M   'P 1'
#
loop_
_entity.id
_entity.type
_entity.pdbx_description
1 polymer ?
#
loop_
_entity_poly.entity_id
_entity_poly.type
_entity_poly.pdbx_seq_one_letter_code
_entity_poly.pdbx_strand_id
1 'polypeptide(L)' 'IVMYADLAFTEGKFNGSSISVFSRNPVAEEAGEREIAIVGGRGKFRMARGFVKIKTHQIDMKTGDAVLRYDATVLCAT' A
#
# COMPACT_ATOMS: atom_id res chain seq x y z
N ILE A 1 -9.21 -0.38 11.49
CA ILE A 1 -9.37 0.70 10.49
C ILE A 1 -9.43 0.09 9.10
N VAL A 2 -10.15 0.72 8.16
CA VAL A 2 -10.11 0.36 6.74
C VAL A 2 -9.24 1.38 6.02
N MET A 3 -8.36 0.91 5.14
CA MET A 3 -7.54 1.79 4.30
C MET A 3 -8.04 1.72 2.87
N TYR A 4 -8.27 2.90 2.29
CA TYR A 4 -8.46 3.09 0.86
C TYR A 4 -7.52 4.20 0.39
N ALA A 5 -6.68 3.91 -0.60
CA ALA A 5 -5.69 4.88 -1.09
C ALA A 5 -5.30 4.60 -2.55
N ASP A 6 -4.93 5.65 -3.27
CA ASP A 6 -4.24 5.58 -4.55
C ASP A 6 -2.77 5.95 -4.32
N LEU A 7 -1.88 4.97 -4.44
CA LEU A 7 -0.44 5.15 -4.25
C LEU A 7 0.20 5.47 -5.61
N ALA A 8 0.41 6.77 -5.86
CA ALA A 8 0.93 7.28 -7.12
C ALA A 8 2.46 7.32 -7.15
N PHE A 9 3.05 6.89 -8.26
CA PHE A 9 4.47 7.06 -8.54
C PHE A 9 4.68 8.36 -9.32
N THR A 10 5.49 9.26 -8.79
CA THR A 10 5.79 10.58 -9.39
C THR A 10 7.14 10.66 -10.09
N GLU A 11 7.97 9.62 -9.96
CA GLU A 11 9.32 9.55 -10.52
C GLU A 11 9.67 8.11 -10.96
N GLY A 12 10.79 7.96 -11.68
CA GLY A 12 11.34 6.67 -12.10
C GLY A 12 10.52 5.92 -13.16
N LYS A 13 10.75 4.59 -13.29
CA LYS A 13 10.19 3.76 -14.37
C LYS A 13 8.65 3.67 -14.42
N PHE A 14 7.98 4.02 -13.32
CA PHE A 14 6.53 3.95 -13.16
C PHE A 14 5.87 5.33 -13.05
N ASN A 15 6.59 6.42 -13.29
CA ASN A 15 6.06 7.78 -13.22
C ASN A 15 4.71 7.92 -13.94
N GLY A 16 3.74 8.54 -13.26
CA GLY A 16 2.37 8.77 -13.74
C GLY A 16 1.42 7.57 -13.57
N SER A 17 1.92 6.43 -13.10
CA SER A 17 1.11 5.24 -12.77
C SER A 17 0.78 5.19 -11.27
N SER A 18 -0.21 4.38 -10.90
CA SER A 18 -0.57 4.17 -9.49
C SER A 18 -1.11 2.75 -9.25
N ILE A 19 -1.00 2.30 -8.00
CA ILE A 19 -1.74 1.12 -7.49
C ILE A 19 -2.79 1.59 -6.48
N SER A 20 -3.97 1.00 -6.52
CA SER A 20 -5.07 1.34 -5.61
C SER A 20 -5.27 0.21 -4.61
N VAL A 21 -5.39 0.57 -3.33
CA VAL A 21 -5.60 -0.37 -2.23
C VAL A 21 -6.96 -0.13 -1.58
N PHE A 22 -7.62 -1.22 -1.20
CA PHE A 22 -8.84 -1.19 -0.38
C PHE A 22 -8.88 -2.45 0.49
N SER A 23 -8.63 -2.30 1.78
CA SER A 23 -8.57 -3.45 2.71
C SER A 23 -8.73 -3.03 4.17
N ARG A 24 -9.03 -4.01 5.03
CA ARG A 24 -8.82 -3.86 6.48
C ARG A 24 -7.33 -3.65 6.74
N ASN A 25 -7.00 -2.65 7.55
CA ASN A 25 -5.64 -2.37 8.02
C ASN A 25 -5.63 -2.48 9.56
N PRO A 26 -5.19 -3.61 10.14
CA PRO A 26 -5.23 -3.82 11.58
C PRO A 26 -4.04 -3.17 12.31
N VAL A 27 -3.97 -1.83 12.31
CA VAL A 27 -2.81 -1.07 12.85
C VAL A 27 -2.50 -1.37 14.32
N ALA A 28 -3.51 -1.76 15.12
CA ALA A 28 -3.39 -2.06 16.54
C ALA A 28 -3.02 -3.52 16.86
N GLU A 29 -2.96 -4.41 15.86
CA GLU A 29 -2.54 -5.80 16.08
C GLU A 29 -1.01 -5.84 16.22
N GLU A 30 -0.49 -6.42 17.31
CA GLU A 30 0.94 -6.50 17.64
C GLU A 30 1.76 -7.33 16.64
N ALA A 31 1.08 -8.08 15.77
CA ALA A 31 1.69 -8.99 14.80
C ALA A 31 2.36 -8.22 13.64
N GLY A 32 3.59 -7.77 13.87
CA GLY A 32 4.76 -7.64 12.99
C GLY A 32 4.66 -7.15 11.52
N GLU A 33 3.62 -7.49 10.78
CA GLU A 33 3.44 -7.18 9.36
C GLU A 33 1.94 -7.33 8.98
N ARG A 34 1.37 -6.31 8.32
CA ARG A 34 -0.04 -6.29 7.93
C ARG A 34 -0.17 -6.36 6.42
N GLU A 35 -1.11 -7.15 5.93
CA GLU A 35 -1.38 -7.24 4.49
C GLU A 35 -2.60 -6.40 4.10
N ILE A 36 -2.47 -5.62 3.02
CA ILE A 36 -3.61 -4.94 2.38
C ILE A 36 -3.70 -5.30 0.89
N ALA A 37 -4.92 -5.48 0.39
CA ALA A 37 -5.17 -5.87 -0.99
C ALA A 37 -4.96 -4.71 -1.97
N ILE A 38 -4.27 -4.99 -3.08
CA ILE A 38 -4.26 -4.15 -4.28
C ILE A 38 -5.46 -4.56 -5.14
N VAL A 39 -6.38 -3.63 -5.32
CA VAL A 39 -7.67 -3.86 -6.00
C VAL A 39 -7.70 -3.27 -7.41
N GLY A 40 -6.63 -2.58 -7.83
CA GLY A 40 -6.52 -1.98 -9.16
C GLY A 40 -5.28 -1.12 -9.33
N GLY A 41 -5.23 -0.41 -10.45
CA GLY A 41 -4.19 0.55 -10.75
C GLY A 41 -4.43 1.28 -12.07
N ARG A 42 -3.67 2.36 -12.30
CA ARG A 42 -3.70 3.18 -13.50
C ARG A 42 -2.35 3.15 -14.22
N GLY A 43 -2.34 3.57 -15.49
CA GLY A 43 -1.11 3.60 -16.31
C GLY A 43 -0.55 2.20 -16.51
N LYS A 44 0.72 2.00 -16.16
CA LYS A 44 1.42 0.71 -16.28
C LYS A 44 0.87 -0.39 -15.36
N PHE A 45 0.04 -0.03 -14.38
CA PHE A 45 -0.61 -0.97 -13.46
C PHE A 45 -2.09 -1.16 -13.78
N ARG A 46 -2.52 -0.93 -15.03
CA ARG A 46 -3.92 -1.20 -15.43
C ARG A 46 -4.25 -2.68 -15.16
N MET A 47 -5.43 -2.90 -14.58
CA MET A 47 -5.90 -4.23 -14.15
C MET A 47 -5.05 -4.89 -13.05
N ALA A 48 -4.17 -4.15 -12.36
CA ALA A 48 -3.33 -4.72 -11.32
C ALA A 48 -4.16 -5.39 -10.20
N ARG A 49 -3.63 -6.51 -9.71
CA ARG A 49 -4.08 -7.25 -8.52
C ARG A 49 -2.86 -7.60 -7.69
N GLY A 50 -3.03 -7.85 -6.41
CA GLY A 50 -1.93 -8.26 -5.55
C GLY A 50 -2.13 -7.79 -4.12
N PHE A 51 -1.03 -7.56 -3.42
CA PHE A 51 -1.05 -7.18 -2.02
C PHE A 51 0.15 -6.30 -1.66
N VAL A 52 0.01 -5.58 -0.56
CA VAL A 52 1.10 -4.83 0.07
C VAL A 52 1.26 -5.32 1.50
N LYS A 53 2.48 -5.67 1.87
CA LYS A 53 2.89 -5.89 3.25
C LYS A 53 3.34 -4.57 3.86
N ILE A 54 2.76 -4.23 5.01
CA ILE A 54 3.03 -3.00 5.74
C ILE A 54 3.67 -3.34 7.07
N LYS A 55 4.84 -2.77 7.32
CA LYS A 55 5.51 -2.84 8.61
C LYS A 55 5.62 -1.44 9.23
N THR A 56 5.16 -1.29 10.46
CA THR A 56 5.36 -0.05 11.21
C THR A 56 6.81 0.01 11.68
N HIS A 57 7.56 1.03 11.27
CA HIS A 57 8.92 1.27 11.75
C HIS A 57 8.91 2.16 12.99
N GLN A 58 8.10 3.21 12.97
CA GLN A 58 7.91 4.14 14.09
C GLN A 58 6.47 4.66 14.08
N ILE A 59 5.90 4.89 15.26
CA ILE A 59 4.62 5.58 15.44
C ILE A 59 4.69 6.47 16.68
N ASP A 60 4.31 7.73 16.55
CA ASP A 60 4.02 8.63 17.66
C ASP A 60 2.52 8.56 17.96
N MET A 61 2.15 7.93 19.06
CA MET A 61 0.75 7.75 19.43
C MET A 61 0.09 9.05 19.93
N LYS A 62 0.87 10.10 20.23
CA LYS A 62 0.32 11.40 20.65
C LYS A 62 -0.08 12.25 19.46
N THR A 63 0.72 12.24 18.38
CA THR A 63 0.43 13.02 17.16
C THR A 63 -0.29 12.20 16.09
N GLY A 64 -0.11 10.88 16.11
CA GLY A 64 -0.57 9.96 15.07
C GLY A 64 0.41 9.78 13.92
N ASP A 65 1.58 10.42 13.97
CA ASP A 65 2.59 10.31 12.91
C ASP A 65 3.21 8.92 12.89
N ALA A 66 3.37 8.36 11.69
CA ALA A 66 3.94 7.03 11.53
C ALA A 66 4.87 6.95 10.31
N VAL A 67 5.97 6.22 10.50
CA VAL A 67 6.86 5.79 9.42
C VAL A 67 6.58 4.32 9.14
N LEU A 68 6.13 4.04 7.93
CA LEU A 68 5.71 2.71 7.50
C LEU A 68 6.55 2.26 6.31
N ARG A 69 6.95 0.98 6.31
CA ARG A 69 7.53 0.31 5.16
C ARG A 69 6.43 -0.42 4.38
N TYR A 70 6.41 -0.23 3.08
CA TYR A 70 5.46 -0.85 2.14
C TYR A 70 6.24 -1.73 1.17
N ASP A 71 5.99 -3.05 1.20
CA ASP A 71 6.52 -4.00 0.23
C ASP A 71 5.35 -4.53 -0.62
N ALA A 72 5.28 -4.06 -1.87
CA ALA A 72 4.16 -4.35 -2.78
C ALA A 72 4.51 -5.48 -3.77
N THR A 73 3.65 -6.50 -3.84
CA THR A 73 3.70 -7.53 -4.88
C THR A 73 2.54 -7.30 -5.83
N VAL A 74 2.84 -7.04 -7.10
CA VAL A 74 1.85 -6.68 -8.11
C VAL A 74 1.83 -7.72 -9.22
N LEU A 75 0.65 -8.28 -9.45
CA LEU A 75 0.31 -9.02 -10.66
C LEU A 75 -0.36 -8.04 -11.64
N CYS A 76 0.29 -7.82 -12.79
CA CYS A 76 -0.26 -7.04 -13.90
C CYS A 76 -0.34 -7.91 -15.15
N ALA A 77 -1.36 -7.70 -15.97
CA ALA A 77 -1.40 -8.28 -17.32
C ALA A 77 -0.33 -7.59 -18.18
N THR A 78 0.40 -8.39 -18.95
CA THR A 78 1.50 -7.95 -19.83
C THR A 78 1.02 -7.01 -20.93
#